data_AF-A0A3D1B0W6-F1
#
_entry.id   AF-A0A3D1B0W6-F1
#
_cell.length_a   1.000
_cell.length_b   1.000
_cell.length_c   1.000
_cell.angle_alpha   90.00
_cell.angle_beta   90.00
_cell.angle_gamma   90.00
#
_symmetry.space_group_name_H-M   'P 1'
#
loop_
_entity.id
_entity.type
_entity.pdbx_description
1 polymer ?
#
loop_
_entity_poly.entity_id
_entity_poly.type
_entity_poly.pdbx_seq_one_letter_code
_entity_poly.pdbx_strand_id
1 'polypeptide(L)' 'ASLHAAPPTFSHDVAPILYQHCVSCHHATDIAPMSLITYQEVKPWAAAIKEAVILRKMPPWKADP' A
#
# COMPACT_ATOMS: atom_id res chain seq x y z
N ALA A 1 21.75 -5.20 23.28
CA ALA A 1 20.52 -6.01 23.33
C ALA A 1 19.75 -5.75 22.04
N SER A 2 19.62 -6.76 21.17
CA SER A 2 18.79 -6.62 19.97
C SER A 2 17.33 -6.57 20.44
N LEU A 3 16.76 -5.38 20.41
CA LEU A 3 15.32 -5.19 20.57
C LEU A 3 14.67 -5.91 19.39
N HIS A 4 14.04 -7.05 19.65
CA HIS A 4 13.10 -7.63 18.68
C HIS A 4 11.95 -6.64 18.59
N ALA A 5 11.91 -5.86 17.51
CA ALA A 5 10.77 -5.02 17.22
C ALA A 5 9.51 -5.91 17.22
N ALA A 6 8.44 -5.42 17.85
CA ALA A 6 7.16 -6.11 17.79
C ALA A 6 6.76 -6.34 16.31
N PRO A 7 6.09 -7.46 15.99
CA PRO A 7 5.63 -7.69 14.63
C PRO A 7 4.77 -6.52 14.14
N PRO A 8 4.96 -6.05 12.90
CA PRO A 8 4.16 -4.95 12.38
C PRO A 8 2.69 -5.37 12.30
N THR A 9 1.82 -4.41 12.59
CA THR A 9 0.37 -4.54 12.49
C THR A 9 -0.13 -3.72 11.31
N PHE A 10 -1.25 -4.15 10.71
CA PHE A 10 -1.80 -3.43 9.56
C PHE A 10 -2.15 -1.99 9.92
N SER A 11 -2.93 -1.77 10.98
CA SER A 11 -3.46 -0.45 11.30
C SER A 11 -2.40 0.55 11.74
N HIS A 12 -1.37 0.10 12.48
CA HIS A 12 -0.31 1.00 12.96
C HIS A 12 0.75 1.22 11.89
N ASP A 13 1.25 0.15 11.26
CA ASP A 13 2.50 0.22 10.50
C ASP A 13 2.28 0.27 8.98
N VAL A 14 1.23 -0.39 8.49
CA VAL A 14 1.01 -0.55 7.04
C VAL A 14 0.04 0.50 6.50
N ALA A 15 -1.09 0.71 7.20
CA ALA A 15 -2.14 1.60 6.74
C ALA A 15 -1.62 3.02 6.49
N PRO A 16 -0.84 3.67 7.40
CA PRO A 16 -0.35 5.03 7.14
C PRO A 16 0.46 5.15 5.84
N ILE A 17 1.28 4.14 5.52
CA ILE A 17 2.08 4.10 4.28
C ILE A 17 1.18 4.05 3.06
N LEU A 18 0.16 3.17 3.09
CA LEU A 18 -0.80 3.05 2.00
C LEU A 18 -1.62 4.34 1.84
N TYR A 19 -2.09 4.94 2.93
CA TYR A 19 -2.83 6.21 2.88
C TYR A 19 -2.00 7.33 2.27
N GLN A 20 -0.70 7.39 2.58
CA GLN A 20 0.18 8.45 2.10
C GLN A 20 0.56 8.30 0.62
N HIS A 21 0.70 7.06 0.12
CA HIS A 21 1.33 6.83 -1.19
C HIS A 21 0.47 6.09 -2.21
N CYS A 22 -0.59 5.41 -1.78
CA CYS A 22 -1.34 4.49 -2.63
C CYS A 22 -2.84 4.82 -2.67
N VAL A 23 -3.43 5.15 -1.53
CA VAL A 23 -4.89 5.26 -1.39
C VAL A 23 -5.45 6.39 -2.25
N SER A 24 -4.70 7.45 -2.55
CA SER A 24 -5.17 8.54 -3.42
C SER A 24 -5.68 8.06 -4.79
N CYS A 25 -5.16 6.95 -5.32
CA CYS A 25 -5.66 6.31 -6.54
C CYS A 25 -6.32 4.95 -6.27
N HIS A 26 -5.97 4.30 -5.17
CA HIS A 26 -6.43 2.95 -4.81
C HIS A 26 -7.50 2.97 -3.72
N HIS A 27 -8.64 3.60 -4.00
CA HIS A 27 -9.86 3.49 -3.20
C HIS A 27 -11.05 3.09 -4.08
N ALA A 28 -12.14 2.63 -3.44
CA ALA A 28 -13.29 1.99 -4.08
C ALA A 28 -14.01 2.81 -5.18
N THR A 29 -13.68 4.08 -5.36
CA THR A 29 -14.35 5.01 -6.28
C THR A 29 -13.39 5.79 -7.17
N ASP A 30 -12.11 5.42 -7.20
CA ASP A 30 -11.10 6.09 -8.02
C ASP A 30 -10.61 5.18 -9.16
N ILE A 31 -9.55 5.61 -9.84
CA ILE A 31 -9.04 5.07 -11.09
C ILE A 31 -8.45 3.66 -10.96
N ALA A 32 -7.96 3.25 -9.79
CA ALA A 32 -7.39 1.92 -9.65
C ALA A 32 -8.46 0.85 -9.40
N PRO A 33 -8.34 -0.34 -10.00
CA PRO A 33 -9.37 -1.38 -9.94
C PRO A 33 -9.45 -2.11 -8.59
N MET A 34 -8.61 -1.74 -7.61
CA MET A 34 -8.57 -2.33 -6.28
C MET A 34 -8.46 -1.27 -5.19
N SER A 35 -9.21 -1.47 -4.11
CA SER A 35 -9.15 -0.68 -2.89
C SER A 35 -7.99 -1.14 -2.00
N LEU A 36 -7.24 -0.20 -1.44
CA LEU A 36 -6.15 -0.44 -0.49
C LEU A 36 -6.40 0.21 0.89
N ILE A 37 -7.68 0.34 1.26
CA ILE A 37 -8.12 1.02 2.50
C ILE A 37 -8.11 0.09 3.71
N THR A 38 -8.72 -1.08 3.60
CA THR A 38 -8.84 -2.03 4.72
C THR A 38 -7.90 -3.21 4.57
N TYR A 39 -7.55 -3.87 5.68
CA TYR A 39 -6.71 -5.07 5.66
C TYR A 39 -7.27 -6.17 4.75
N GLN A 40 -8.59 -6.37 4.77
CA GLN A 40 -9.26 -7.40 3.99
C GLN A 40 -9.14 -7.15 2.48
N GLU A 41 -9.21 -5.88 2.07
CA GLU A 41 -9.04 -5.49 0.67
C GLU A 41 -7.58 -5.52 0.24
N VAL A 42 -6.64 -5.11 1.10
CA VAL A 42 -5.19 -5.04 0.80
C VAL A 42 -4.54 -6.43 0.73
N LYS A 43 -4.89 -7.33 1.66
CA LYS A 43 -4.19 -8.61 1.86
C LYS A 43 -4.04 -9.45 0.58
N PRO A 44 -5.08 -9.62 -0.27
CA PRO A 44 -4.95 -10.38 -1.51
C PRO A 44 -3.90 -9.82 -2.48
N TRP A 45 -3.63 -8.51 -2.41
CA TRP A 45 -2.71 -7.82 -3.32
C TRP A 45 -1.29 -7.69 -2.78
N ALA A 46 -1.00 -8.16 -1.57
CA ALA A 46 0.30 -7.93 -0.90
C ALA A 46 1.52 -8.33 -1.75
N ALA A 47 1.45 -9.45 -2.47
CA ALA A 47 2.53 -9.90 -3.37
C ALA A 47 2.69 -8.96 -4.57
N ALA A 48 1.59 -8.52 -5.19
CA ALA A 48 1.60 -7.61 -6.32
C ALA A 48 2.08 -6.20 -5.92
N ILE A 49 1.67 -5.71 -4.75
CA ILE A 49 2.12 -4.43 -4.18
C ILE A 49 3.64 -4.45 -4.01
N LYS A 50 4.19 -5.53 -3.41
CA LYS A 50 5.64 -5.69 -3.24
C LYS A 50 6.36 -5.60 -4.58
N GLU A 51 5.89 -6.33 -5.59
CA GLU A 51 6.51 -6.32 -6.91
C GLU A 51 6.45 -4.92 -7.56
N ALA A 52 5.28 -4.27 -7.50
CA ALA A 52 5.08 -2.93 -8.04
C ALA A 52 5.99 -1.89 -7.40
N VAL A 53 6.19 -1.96 -6.08
CA VAL A 53 7.11 -1.08 -5.33
C VAL A 53 8.57 -1.34 -5.74
N ILE A 54 9.01 -2.60 -5.76
CA ILE A 54 10.40 -2.97 -6.11
C ILE A 54 10.73 -2.52 -7.53
N LEU A 55 9.81 -2.72 -8.46
CA LEU A 55 9.97 -2.36 -9.87
C LEU A 55 9.65 -0.90 -10.18
N ARG A 56 9.23 -0.11 -9.17
CA ARG A 56 8.80 1.29 -9.33
C ARG A 56 7.77 1.47 -10.45
N LYS A 57 6.80 0.54 -10.52
CA LYS A 57 5.71 0.57 -11.50
C LYS A 57 4.63 1.62 -11.16
N MET A 58 4.67 2.17 -9.95
CA MET A 58 3.68 3.13 -9.45
C MET A 58 4.34 4.45 -9.02
N PRO A 59 3.67 5.60 -9.26
CA PRO A 59 2.47 5.74 -10.10
C PRO A 59 2.76 5.34 -11.58
N PRO A 60 1.77 4.84 -12.34
CA PRO A 60 2.01 4.31 -13.68
C PRO A 60 2.31 5.40 -14.72
N TRP A 61 1.98 6.64 -14.39
CA TRP A 61 2.47 7.85 -15.05
C TRP A 61 3.38 8.61 -14.07
N LYS A 62 4.23 9.51 -14.56
CA LYS A 62 4.91 10.48 -13.70
C LYS A 62 3.87 11.49 -13.22
N ALA A 63 3.05 11.09 -12.25
CA ALA A 63 2.14 11.99 -11.57
C ALA A 63 3.01 13.08 -10.93
N ASP A 64 3.04 14.26 -11.55
CA ASP A 64 3.60 15.44 -10.90
C ASP A 64 2.65 15.83 -9.74
N PRO A 65 3.20 16.35 -8.63
CA PRO A 65 2.45 16.67 -7.43
C PRO A 65 1.38 17.75 -7.62
#